data_AF-A0A285S4X0-F1
#
_entry.id   AF-A0A285S4X0-F1
#
_cell.length_a   1.000
_cell.length_b   1.000
_cell.length_c   1.000
_cell.angle_alpha   90.00
_cell.angle_beta   90.00
_cell.angle_gamma   90.00
#
_symmetry.space_group_name_H-M   'P 1'
#
loop_
_entity.id
_entity.type
_entity.pdbx_description
1 polymer ?
#
loop_
_entity_poly.entity_id
_entity_poly.type
_entity_poly.pdbx_seq_one_letter_code
_entity_poly.pdbx_strand_id
1 'polypeptide(L)'
;MTKDTIRLQALAEITGRPREAIRNIQKSGDAPWNDADDFGDAGQRRYTGRHALALVIAEVLAAQGVSVTVIGETVRAHSLALDKFLDEIENSMPCTPRFVLAMSNAIEDPFTGINWEPVALYGAGTLDEVQSTILDGLKRVGQVQKSGNGDFEYRCVAGPSISLASIPEAYRLLRARAKAAGYVVDGRSIFKISDSEEAAE
;
A
#
# COMPACT_ATOMS: atom_id res chain seq x y z
N MET A 1 -1.23 26.81 -5.07
CA MET A 1 -1.52 26.22 -3.76
C MET A 1 -0.30 25.46 -3.30
N THR A 2 0.34 25.85 -2.20
CA THR A 2 1.36 25.02 -1.55
C THR A 2 0.72 23.69 -1.18
N LYS A 3 1.22 22.58 -1.73
CA LYS A 3 0.77 21.25 -1.28
C LYS A 3 1.18 21.12 0.18
N ASP A 4 0.21 21.06 1.08
CA ASP A 4 0.46 20.97 2.51
C ASP A 4 1.03 19.61 2.85
N THR A 5 2.33 19.63 3.17
CA THR A 5 3.19 18.47 3.35
C THR A 5 3.87 18.52 4.71
N ILE A 6 4.15 17.34 5.24
CA ILE A 6 4.78 17.19 6.55
C ILE A 6 6.21 16.66 6.46
N ARG A 7 6.97 16.86 7.53
CA ARG A 7 8.31 16.26 7.71
C ARG A 7 8.18 14.87 8.32
N LEU A 8 9.28 14.11 8.27
CA LEU A 8 9.37 12.75 8.79
C LEU A 8 8.89 12.58 10.24
N GLN A 9 9.13 13.59 11.11
CA GLN A 9 8.69 13.54 12.51
C GLN A 9 7.17 13.45 12.63
N ALA A 10 6.46 14.38 11.99
CA ALA A 10 5.00 14.38 11.96
C ALA A 10 4.45 13.12 11.27
N LEU A 11 5.12 12.62 10.21
CA LEU A 11 4.71 11.37 9.55
C LEU A 11 4.78 10.19 10.53
N ALA A 12 5.87 10.10 11.31
CA ALA A 12 6.07 9.07 12.31
C ALA A 12 4.98 9.13 13.41
N GLU A 13 4.66 10.32 13.89
CA GLU A 13 3.60 10.55 14.89
C GLU A 13 2.23 10.13 14.38
N ILE A 14 1.82 10.63 13.20
CA ILE A 14 0.51 10.34 12.61
C ILE A 14 0.34 8.85 12.29
N THR A 15 1.40 8.19 11.83
CA THR A 15 1.33 6.77 11.45
C THR A 15 1.60 5.81 12.62
N GLY A 16 2.05 6.32 13.77
CA GLY A 16 2.47 5.49 14.91
C GLY A 16 3.73 4.67 14.65
N ARG A 17 4.49 4.98 13.60
CA ARG A 17 5.71 4.25 13.21
C ARG A 17 6.97 5.00 13.63
N PRO A 18 7.96 4.33 14.24
CA PRO A 18 9.24 4.97 14.55
C PRO A 18 9.92 5.53 13.31
N ARG A 19 10.55 6.70 13.44
CA ARG A 19 11.29 7.36 12.34
C ARG A 19 12.37 6.47 11.73
N GLU A 20 13.03 5.67 12.56
CA GLU A 20 14.06 4.74 12.13
C GLU A 20 13.49 3.62 11.28
N ALA A 21 12.31 3.10 11.62
CA ALA A 21 11.62 2.10 10.80
C ALA A 21 11.29 2.67 9.41
N ILE A 22 10.79 3.91 9.35
CA ILE A 22 10.50 4.58 8.07
C ILE A 22 11.78 4.82 7.25
N ARG A 23 12.89 5.20 7.92
CA ARG A 23 14.19 5.36 7.24
C ARG A 23 14.76 4.03 6.74
N ASN A 24 14.55 2.94 7.47
CA ASN A 24 15.08 1.64 7.11
C ASN A 24 14.39 1.13 5.84
N ILE A 25 13.06 1.19 5.76
CA ILE A 25 12.33 0.80 4.53
C ILE A 25 12.68 1.69 3.34
N GLN A 26 13.02 2.97 3.56
CA GLN A 26 13.53 3.84 2.48
C GLN A 26 14.90 3.39 1.99
N LYS A 27 15.83 3.10 2.92
CA LYS A 27 17.19 2.67 2.58
C LYS A 27 17.22 1.32 1.88
N SER A 28 16.35 0.40 2.25
CA SER A 28 16.27 -0.94 1.65
C SER A 28 15.48 -0.98 0.33
N GLY A 29 14.81 0.12 -0.05
CA GLY A 29 13.94 0.14 -1.24
C GLY A 29 12.56 -0.50 -1.00
N ASP A 30 12.22 -0.85 0.23
CA ASP A 30 10.94 -1.46 0.62
C ASP A 30 9.84 -0.42 0.93
N ALA A 31 10.13 0.88 0.74
CA ALA A 31 9.16 1.93 0.98
C ALA A 31 7.92 1.74 0.08
N PRO A 32 6.69 1.93 0.59
CA PRO A 32 5.45 1.70 -0.16
C PRO A 32 5.13 2.81 -1.18
N TRP A 33 6.14 3.53 -1.65
CA TRP A 33 6.09 4.59 -2.65
C TRP A 33 7.38 4.55 -3.49
N ASN A 34 7.39 5.24 -4.63
CA ASN A 34 8.59 5.38 -5.43
C ASN A 34 9.35 6.65 -5.01
N ASP A 35 10.51 6.48 -4.39
CA ASP A 35 11.33 7.59 -3.92
C ASP A 35 11.75 8.55 -5.04
N ALA A 36 12.06 8.02 -6.24
CA ALA A 36 12.52 8.84 -7.37
C ALA A 36 11.38 9.72 -7.92
N ASP A 37 10.18 9.15 -8.04
CA ASP A 37 9.01 9.86 -8.56
C ASP A 37 8.47 10.87 -7.53
N ASP A 38 8.45 10.50 -6.25
CA ASP A 38 7.76 11.27 -5.21
C ASP A 38 8.66 12.36 -4.59
N PHE A 39 9.98 12.21 -4.60
CA PHE A 39 10.91 13.17 -4.00
C PHE A 39 11.98 13.73 -4.95
N GLY A 40 12.30 13.04 -6.05
CA GLY A 40 13.42 13.40 -6.93
C GLY A 40 14.72 13.65 -6.14
N ASP A 41 15.47 14.67 -6.55
CA ASP A 41 16.73 15.08 -5.91
C ASP A 41 16.55 16.02 -4.70
N ALA A 42 15.33 16.11 -4.14
CA ALA A 42 15.06 17.06 -3.06
C ALA A 42 15.91 16.76 -1.80
N GLY A 43 16.73 17.73 -1.39
CA GLY A 43 17.55 17.63 -0.18
C GLY A 43 16.76 17.51 1.13
N GLN A 44 15.45 17.81 1.12
CA GLN A 44 14.53 17.55 2.22
C GLN A 44 13.22 16.94 1.72
N ARG A 45 12.94 15.71 2.15
CA ARG A 45 11.70 15.00 1.81
C ARG A 45 10.49 15.59 2.53
N ARG A 46 9.38 15.70 1.78
CA ARG A 46 8.10 16.26 2.21
C ARG A 46 7.00 15.25 1.90
N TYR A 47 6.34 14.76 2.95
CA TYR A 47 5.39 13.67 2.85
C TYR A 47 3.96 14.21 2.77
N THR A 48 3.12 13.49 2.03
CA THR A 48 1.70 13.81 1.78
C THR A 48 0.80 12.79 2.47
N GLY A 49 -0.52 13.03 2.46
CA GLY A 49 -1.56 12.09 2.90
C GLY A 49 -1.43 10.72 2.23
N ARG A 50 -1.02 10.68 0.95
CA ARG A 50 -0.74 9.44 0.23
C ARG A 50 0.34 8.60 0.89
N HIS A 51 1.45 9.22 1.30
CA HIS A 51 2.55 8.52 1.97
C HIS A 51 2.12 7.97 3.34
N ALA A 52 1.36 8.77 4.10
CA ALA A 52 0.85 8.35 5.39
C ALA A 52 -0.14 7.18 5.25
N LEU A 53 -1.04 7.25 4.26
CA LEU A 53 -1.99 6.19 3.93
C LEU A 53 -1.27 4.90 3.53
N ALA A 54 -0.27 5.00 2.66
CA ALA A 54 0.55 3.86 2.25
C ALA A 54 1.22 3.15 3.45
N LEU A 55 1.66 3.89 4.47
CA LEU A 55 2.22 3.31 5.71
C LEU A 55 1.18 2.59 6.57
N VAL A 56 -0.05 3.10 6.63
CA VAL A 56 -1.15 2.46 7.36
C VAL A 56 -1.58 1.18 6.62
N ILE A 57 -1.67 1.21 5.29
CA ILE A 57 -1.92 0.01 4.48
C ILE A 57 -0.81 -1.03 4.71
N ALA A 58 0.46 -0.59 4.68
CA ALA A 58 1.59 -1.45 4.94
C ALA A 58 1.54 -2.09 6.35
N GLU A 59 1.03 -1.38 7.36
CA GLU A 59 0.80 -1.92 8.70
C GLU A 59 -0.28 -3.01 8.70
N VAL A 60 -1.40 -2.77 8.00
CA VAL A 60 -2.50 -3.75 7.89
C VAL A 60 -2.04 -5.04 7.20
N LEU A 61 -1.21 -4.93 6.16
CA LEU A 61 -0.65 -6.11 5.48
C LEU A 61 0.41 -6.81 6.34
N ALA A 62 1.27 -6.06 7.04
CA ALA A 62 2.26 -6.64 7.95
C ALA A 62 1.60 -7.43 9.09
N ALA A 63 0.48 -6.93 9.62
CA ALA A 63 -0.29 -7.63 10.65
C ALA A 63 -0.89 -8.97 10.16
N GLN A 64 -1.01 -9.16 8.85
CA GLN A 64 -1.43 -10.42 8.22
C GLN A 64 -0.25 -11.34 7.88
N GLY A 65 0.98 -10.96 8.23
CA GLY A 65 2.19 -11.77 8.04
C GLY A 65 2.91 -11.55 6.70
N VAL A 66 2.51 -10.54 5.91
CA VAL A 66 3.22 -10.20 4.67
C VAL A 66 4.58 -9.58 4.99
N SER A 67 5.64 -10.00 4.29
CA SER A 67 6.98 -9.46 4.50
C SER A 67 7.09 -8.00 4.04
N VAL A 68 8.00 -7.24 4.65
CA VAL A 68 8.21 -5.82 4.37
C VAL A 68 8.51 -5.55 2.88
N THR A 69 9.33 -6.38 2.25
CA THR A 69 9.65 -6.26 0.82
C THR A 69 8.43 -6.47 -0.07
N VAL A 70 7.65 -7.53 0.18
CA VAL A 70 6.42 -7.81 -0.59
C VAL A 70 5.39 -6.70 -0.37
N ILE A 71 5.29 -6.15 0.85
CA ILE A 71 4.42 -5.00 1.14
C ILE A 71 4.82 -3.79 0.30
N GLY A 72 6.10 -3.43 0.28
CA GLY A 72 6.60 -2.29 -0.49
C GLY A 72 6.23 -2.40 -1.97
N GLU A 73 6.50 -3.55 -2.57
CA GLU A 73 6.15 -3.85 -3.96
C GLU A 73 4.64 -3.84 -4.21
N THR A 74 3.87 -4.48 -3.33
CA THR A 74 2.41 -4.60 -3.48
C THR A 74 1.75 -3.23 -3.41
N VAL A 75 2.09 -2.39 -2.43
CA VAL A 75 1.48 -1.07 -2.28
C VAL A 75 1.85 -0.16 -3.46
N ARG A 76 3.09 -0.25 -3.96
CA ARG A 76 3.50 0.47 -5.18
C ARG A 76 2.73 0.02 -6.42
N ALA A 77 2.50 -1.28 -6.59
CA ALA A 77 1.69 -1.82 -7.70
C ALA A 77 0.24 -1.31 -7.68
N HIS A 78 -0.30 -1.00 -6.49
CA HIS A 78 -1.64 -0.46 -6.29
C HIS A 78 -1.70 1.08 -6.24
N SER A 79 -0.67 1.78 -6.77
CA SER A 79 -0.64 3.24 -6.80
C SER A 79 -1.90 3.86 -7.42
N LEU A 80 -2.38 3.29 -8.53
CA LEU A 80 -3.61 3.71 -9.20
C LEU A 80 -4.85 3.62 -8.30
N ALA A 81 -4.97 2.57 -7.49
CA ALA A 81 -6.08 2.39 -6.56
C ALA A 81 -6.05 3.44 -5.45
N LEU A 82 -4.87 3.71 -4.89
CA LEU A 82 -4.66 4.77 -3.90
C LEU A 82 -4.99 6.15 -4.49
N ASP A 83 -4.50 6.42 -5.70
CA ASP A 83 -4.69 7.72 -6.33
C ASP A 83 -6.15 7.99 -6.67
N LYS A 84 -6.87 7.02 -7.24
CA LYS A 84 -8.32 7.15 -7.48
C LYS A 84 -9.12 7.37 -6.20
N PHE A 85 -8.76 6.68 -5.12
CA PHE A 85 -9.41 6.90 -3.82
C PHE A 85 -9.18 8.32 -3.32
N LEU A 86 -7.94 8.81 -3.36
CA LEU A 86 -7.61 10.15 -2.89
C LEU A 86 -8.24 11.23 -3.76
N ASP A 87 -8.35 11.01 -5.08
CA ASP A 87 -9.09 11.89 -5.99
C ASP A 87 -10.58 11.96 -5.63
N GLU A 88 -11.20 10.84 -5.25
CA GLU A 88 -12.59 10.81 -4.77
C GLU A 88 -12.75 11.65 -3.50
N ILE A 89 -11.82 11.55 -2.55
CA ILE A 89 -11.83 12.35 -1.32
C ILE A 89 -11.67 13.84 -1.63
N GLU A 90 -10.66 14.21 -2.40
CA GLU A 90 -10.33 15.61 -2.73
C GLU A 90 -11.46 16.31 -3.49
N ASN A 91 -12.21 15.56 -4.31
CA ASN A 91 -13.34 16.08 -5.07
C ASN A 91 -14.69 15.89 -4.35
N SER A 92 -14.69 15.46 -3.08
CA SER A 92 -15.91 15.19 -2.29
C SER A 92 -16.90 14.26 -2.99
N MET A 93 -16.38 13.27 -3.73
CA MET A 93 -17.17 12.27 -4.44
C MET A 93 -17.49 11.08 -3.52
N PRO A 94 -18.55 10.30 -3.83
CA PRO A 94 -18.80 9.04 -3.16
C PRO A 94 -17.56 8.13 -3.24
N CYS A 95 -17.10 7.64 -2.09
CA CYS A 95 -15.93 6.76 -2.04
C CYS A 95 -16.28 5.37 -2.57
N THR A 96 -15.59 4.94 -3.62
CA THR A 96 -15.66 3.58 -4.11
C THR A 96 -14.87 2.67 -3.18
N PRO A 97 -15.37 1.49 -2.77
CA PRO A 97 -14.56 0.50 -2.08
C PRO A 97 -13.36 0.09 -2.93
N ARG A 98 -12.16 0.32 -2.40
CA ARG A 98 -10.90 -0.03 -3.04
C ARG A 98 -9.99 -0.78 -2.08
N PHE A 99 -9.18 -1.66 -2.62
CA PHE A 99 -8.34 -2.55 -1.83
C PHE A 99 -6.91 -2.61 -2.38
N VAL A 100 -5.98 -2.90 -1.47
CA VAL A 100 -4.64 -3.38 -1.80
C VAL A 100 -4.60 -4.88 -1.52
N LEU A 101 -4.38 -5.67 -2.57
CA LEU A 101 -4.32 -7.13 -2.53
C LEU A 101 -2.86 -7.60 -2.58
N ALA A 102 -2.36 -8.13 -1.47
CA ALA A 102 -1.12 -8.89 -1.46
C ALA A 102 -1.50 -10.37 -1.64
N MET A 103 -1.28 -10.91 -2.83
CA MET A 103 -1.57 -12.30 -3.15
C MET A 103 -0.32 -13.02 -3.60
N SER A 104 -0.18 -14.30 -3.26
CA SER A 104 0.88 -15.15 -3.82
C SER A 104 0.38 -16.57 -4.07
N ASN A 105 1.03 -17.25 -5.01
CA ASN A 105 0.81 -18.67 -5.29
C ASN A 105 2.11 -19.43 -5.11
N ALA A 106 2.03 -20.68 -4.67
CA ALA A 106 3.18 -21.56 -4.57
C ALA A 106 3.40 -22.24 -5.92
N ILE A 107 4.55 -21.98 -6.52
CA ILE A 107 5.00 -22.55 -7.78
C ILE A 107 6.08 -23.57 -7.50
N GLU A 108 5.89 -24.79 -7.98
CA GLU A 108 6.92 -25.83 -8.02
C GLU A 108 7.81 -25.60 -9.25
N ASP A 109 9.06 -25.29 -8.98
CA ASP A 109 10.16 -25.22 -9.95
C ASP A 109 10.99 -26.52 -9.85
N PRO A 110 11.28 -27.19 -10.98
CA PRO A 110 12.00 -28.48 -10.97
C PRO A 110 13.40 -28.46 -10.37
N PHE A 111 14.04 -27.29 -10.24
CA PHE A 111 15.42 -27.14 -9.78
C PHE A 111 15.55 -26.58 -8.37
N THR A 112 14.61 -25.74 -7.97
CA THR A 112 14.65 -24.96 -6.72
C THR A 112 13.56 -25.34 -5.73
N GLY A 113 12.62 -26.21 -6.13
CA GLY A 113 11.53 -26.68 -5.28
C GLY A 113 10.34 -25.71 -5.29
N ILE A 114 9.69 -25.54 -4.14
CA ILE A 114 8.47 -24.72 -4.04
C ILE A 114 8.83 -23.29 -3.65
N ASN A 115 8.48 -22.33 -4.51
CA ASN A 115 8.63 -20.90 -4.28
C ASN A 115 7.27 -20.21 -4.23
N TRP A 116 7.11 -19.20 -3.36
CA TRP A 116 5.92 -18.37 -3.35
C TRP A 116 6.12 -17.15 -4.24
N GLU A 117 5.38 -17.09 -5.33
CA GLU A 117 5.45 -15.99 -6.28
C GLU A 117 4.32 -14.98 -6.03
N PRO A 118 4.63 -13.69 -5.87
CA PRO A 118 3.62 -12.66 -5.71
C PRO A 118 2.82 -12.50 -7.01
N VAL A 119 1.52 -12.24 -6.86
CA VAL A 119 0.63 -11.88 -7.96
C VAL A 119 0.32 -10.40 -7.85
N ALA A 120 0.81 -9.65 -8.83
CA ALA A 120 0.60 -8.21 -8.88
C ALA A 120 -0.76 -7.87 -9.50
N LEU A 121 -1.52 -7.03 -8.81
CA LEU A 121 -2.71 -6.36 -9.33
C LEU A 121 -2.35 -4.88 -9.59
N TYR A 122 -2.38 -4.47 -10.85
CA TYR A 122 -2.10 -3.08 -11.29
C TYR A 122 -3.38 -2.29 -11.57
N GLY A 123 -4.53 -2.81 -11.12
CA GLY A 123 -5.85 -2.27 -11.38
C GLY A 123 -6.25 -1.10 -10.48
N ALA A 124 -7.53 -0.74 -10.54
CA ALA A 124 -8.13 0.28 -9.70
C ALA A 124 -8.44 -0.22 -8.27
N GLY A 125 -8.18 -1.49 -7.98
CA GLY A 125 -8.37 -2.15 -6.70
C GLY A 125 -9.85 -2.36 -6.35
N THR A 126 -10.75 -2.44 -7.33
CA THR A 126 -12.19 -2.62 -7.06
C THR A 126 -12.50 -4.01 -6.54
N LEU A 127 -13.67 -4.19 -5.94
CA LEU A 127 -14.13 -5.50 -5.47
C LEU A 127 -14.08 -6.56 -6.59
N ASP A 128 -14.58 -6.22 -7.78
CA ASP A 128 -14.63 -7.14 -8.91
C ASP A 128 -13.24 -7.55 -9.39
N GLU A 129 -12.30 -6.60 -9.47
CA GLU A 129 -10.90 -6.89 -9.85
C GLU A 129 -10.22 -7.81 -8.82
N VAL A 130 -10.42 -7.55 -7.53
CA VAL A 130 -9.89 -8.36 -6.44
C VAL A 130 -10.48 -9.77 -6.47
N GLN A 131 -11.81 -9.89 -6.62
CA GLN A 131 -12.51 -11.17 -6.71
C GLN A 131 -12.04 -11.97 -7.93
N SER A 132 -11.97 -11.35 -9.11
CA SER A 132 -11.47 -12.01 -10.31
C SER A 132 -10.05 -12.51 -10.13
N THR A 133 -9.18 -11.69 -9.54
CA THR A 133 -7.77 -12.05 -9.29
C THR A 133 -7.65 -13.25 -8.35
N ILE A 134 -8.42 -13.26 -7.26
CA ILE A 134 -8.48 -14.38 -6.31
C ILE A 134 -8.98 -15.66 -7.00
N LEU A 135 -10.08 -15.55 -7.76
CA LEU A 135 -10.66 -16.67 -8.49
C LEU A 135 -9.68 -17.24 -9.53
N ASP A 136 -8.94 -16.38 -10.22
CA ASP A 136 -7.93 -16.81 -11.18
C ASP A 136 -6.72 -17.46 -10.50
N GLY A 137 -6.32 -16.98 -9.32
CA GLY A 137 -5.35 -17.67 -8.46
C GLY A 137 -5.81 -19.08 -8.09
N LEU A 138 -7.06 -19.23 -7.65
CA LEU A 138 -7.65 -20.53 -7.32
C LEU A 138 -7.69 -21.47 -8.53
N LYS A 139 -8.09 -20.99 -9.70
CA LYS A 139 -8.15 -21.80 -10.94
C LYS A 139 -6.77 -22.26 -11.40
N ARG A 140 -5.69 -21.54 -11.06
CA ARG A 140 -4.32 -21.92 -11.44
C ARG A 140 -3.80 -23.12 -10.65
N VAL A 141 -4.31 -23.38 -9.45
CA VAL A 141 -3.82 -24.51 -8.64
C VAL A 141 -4.01 -25.84 -9.40
N GLY A 142 -2.94 -26.62 -9.47
CA GLY A 142 -2.88 -27.88 -10.21
C GLY A 142 -2.57 -27.73 -11.71
N GLN A 143 -2.59 -26.51 -12.27
CA GLN A 143 -2.23 -26.27 -13.66
C GLN A 143 -0.71 -26.30 -13.87
N VAL A 144 -0.32 -26.83 -15.02
CA VAL A 144 1.05 -26.78 -15.53
C VAL A 144 1.13 -25.65 -16.55
N GLN A 145 2.09 -24.75 -16.36
CA GLN A 145 2.36 -23.64 -17.27
C GLN A 145 3.74 -23.81 -17.87
N LYS A 146 3.86 -23.53 -19.17
CA LYS A 146 5.18 -23.45 -19.81
C LYS A 146 5.76 -22.06 -19.57
N SER A 147 7.05 -22.01 -19.29
CA SER A 147 7.83 -20.77 -19.33
C SER A 147 7.59 -20.06 -20.68
N GLY A 148 7.70 -18.73 -20.73
CA GLY A 148 7.55 -17.96 -21.96
C GLY A 148 8.47 -18.39 -23.10
N ASN A 149 9.56 -19.11 -22.78
CA ASN A 149 10.55 -19.61 -23.72
C ASN A 149 10.30 -21.07 -24.13
N GLY A 150 9.33 -21.74 -23.49
CA GLY A 150 8.98 -23.14 -23.74
C GLY A 150 9.89 -24.18 -23.10
N ASP A 151 10.97 -23.77 -22.44
CA ASP A 151 12.04 -24.66 -21.97
C ASP A 151 11.68 -25.43 -20.69
N PHE A 152 10.80 -24.90 -19.85
CA PHE A 152 10.41 -25.50 -18.57
C PHE A 152 8.91 -25.45 -18.31
N GLU A 153 8.44 -26.42 -17.55
CA GLU A 153 7.08 -26.50 -17.02
C GLU A 153 7.09 -26.19 -15.53
N TYR A 154 6.27 -25.23 -15.12
CA TYR A 154 6.03 -24.85 -13.74
C TYR A 154 4.64 -25.31 -13.34
N ARG A 155 4.47 -25.77 -12.09
CA ARG A 155 3.16 -26.17 -11.58
C ARG A 155 2.77 -25.28 -10.40
N CYS A 156 1.58 -24.70 -10.44
CA CYS A 156 1.03 -24.08 -9.25
C CYS A 156 0.54 -25.19 -8.30
N VAL A 157 1.20 -25.34 -7.15
CA VAL A 157 0.96 -26.46 -6.21
C VAL A 157 0.18 -26.06 -4.97
N ALA A 158 0.13 -24.76 -4.64
CA ALA A 158 -0.71 -24.23 -3.56
C ALA A 158 -1.05 -22.75 -3.77
N GLY A 159 -2.04 -22.26 -3.03
CA GLY A 159 -2.49 -20.87 -3.07
C GLY A 159 -3.97 -20.72 -3.45
N PRO A 160 -4.47 -19.48 -3.55
CA PRO A 160 -3.76 -18.25 -3.23
C PRO A 160 -3.61 -18.04 -1.72
N SER A 161 -2.42 -17.60 -1.28
CA SER A 161 -2.27 -16.90 0.00
C SER A 161 -2.73 -15.46 -0.22
N ILE A 162 -3.65 -14.98 0.63
CA ILE A 162 -4.32 -13.70 0.44
C ILE A 162 -4.14 -12.85 1.69
N SER A 163 -3.68 -11.63 1.52
CA SER A 163 -3.76 -10.56 2.51
C SER A 163 -4.36 -9.32 1.84
N LEU A 164 -5.30 -8.68 2.53
CA LEU A 164 -6.12 -7.61 1.96
C LEU A 164 -6.13 -6.40 2.90
N ALA A 165 -6.00 -5.21 2.34
CA ALA A 165 -6.21 -3.96 3.06
C ALA A 165 -7.27 -3.12 2.35
N SER A 166 -8.30 -2.70 3.09
CA SER A 166 -9.29 -1.73 2.62
C SER A 166 -8.68 -0.34 2.66
N ILE A 167 -8.63 0.34 1.50
CA ILE A 167 -8.12 1.72 1.41
C ILE A 167 -9.01 2.69 2.21
N PRO A 168 -10.35 2.65 2.09
CA PRO A 168 -11.22 3.52 2.90
C PRO A 168 -11.04 3.35 4.41
N GLU A 169 -10.92 2.12 4.90
CA GLU A 169 -10.74 1.88 6.35
C GLU A 169 -9.35 2.27 6.84
N ALA A 170 -8.30 2.00 6.05
CA ALA A 170 -6.95 2.48 6.33
C ALA A 170 -6.92 4.03 6.39
N TYR A 171 -7.66 4.70 5.50
CA TYR A 171 -7.77 6.16 5.51
C TYR A 171 -8.57 6.68 6.71
N ARG A 172 -9.68 6.01 7.09
CA ARG A 172 -10.42 6.33 8.32
C ARG A 172 -9.52 6.24 9.54
N LEU A 173 -8.73 5.17 9.65
CA LEU A 173 -7.75 4.97 10.73
C LEU A 173 -6.67 6.05 10.72
N LEU A 174 -6.13 6.38 9.53
CA LEU A 174 -5.17 7.48 9.36
C LEU A 174 -5.72 8.80 9.88
N ARG A 175 -6.95 9.18 9.51
CA ARG A 175 -7.57 10.43 9.97
C ARG A 175 -7.76 10.45 11.48
N ALA A 176 -8.17 9.34 12.09
CA ALA A 176 -8.31 9.24 13.53
C ALA A 176 -6.97 9.42 14.26
N ARG A 177 -5.90 8.77 13.78
CA ARG A 177 -4.55 8.91 14.34
C ARG A 177 -3.97 10.31 14.13
N ALA A 178 -4.18 10.89 12.95
CA ALA A 178 -3.77 12.25 12.65
C ALA A 178 -4.43 13.24 13.63
N LYS A 179 -5.75 13.13 13.82
CA LYS A 179 -6.47 13.99 14.77
C LYS A 179 -5.92 13.86 16.18
N ALA A 180 -5.66 12.63 16.65
CA ALA A 180 -5.06 12.39 17.97
C ALA A 180 -3.64 12.97 18.11
N ALA A 181 -2.91 13.11 17.00
CA ALA A 181 -1.59 13.73 16.94
C ALA A 181 -1.62 15.25 16.70
N GLY A 182 -2.80 15.89 16.64
CA GLY A 182 -2.93 17.33 16.37
C GLY A 182 -2.81 17.69 14.88
N TYR A 183 -3.19 16.78 13.99
CA TYR A 183 -3.15 16.96 12.53
C TYR A 183 -4.51 16.69 11.87
N VAL A 184 -4.76 17.33 10.74
CA VAL A 184 -5.86 17.03 9.83
C VAL A 184 -5.29 16.41 8.56
N VAL A 185 -5.87 15.30 8.12
CA VAL A 185 -5.60 14.70 6.82
C VAL A 185 -6.84 14.89 5.95
N ASP A 186 -6.64 15.51 4.80
CA ASP A 186 -7.65 15.75 3.77
C ASP A 186 -7.07 15.44 2.39
N GLY A 187 -7.45 14.28 1.86
CA GLY A 187 -6.86 13.73 0.63
C GLY A 187 -5.35 13.56 0.76
N ARG A 188 -4.62 14.15 -0.18
CA ARG A 188 -3.14 14.20 -0.16
C ARG A 188 -2.58 15.29 0.76
N SER A 189 -3.39 16.18 1.30
CA SER A 189 -2.93 17.29 2.14
C SER A 189 -2.92 16.90 3.62
N ILE A 190 -1.91 17.39 4.35
CA ILE A 190 -1.82 17.21 5.81
C ILE A 190 -1.53 18.56 6.48
N PHE A 191 -2.36 18.93 7.44
CA PHE A 191 -2.31 20.19 8.17
C PHE A 191 -2.07 19.94 9.66
N LYS A 192 -1.35 20.84 10.33
CA LYS A 192 -1.31 20.87 11.80
C LYS A 192 -2.50 21.69 12.29
N ILE A 193 -3.26 21.17 13.24
CA ILE A 193 -4.31 21.92 13.92
C ILE A 193 -3.61 23.03 14.71
N SER A 194 -3.97 24.30 14.45
CA SER A 194 -3.44 25.42 15.21
C SER A 194 -4.09 25.45 16.59
N ASP A 195 -3.31 25.74 17.64
CA ASP A 195 -3.73 25.76 19.05
C ASP A 195 -4.92 26.72 19.36
N SER A 196 -5.41 27.49 18.38
CA SER A 196 -6.54 28.40 18.49
C SER A 196 -7.93 27.78 18.32
N GLU A 197 -8.04 26.54 17.82
CA GLU A 197 -9.35 25.86 17.69
C GLU A 197 -9.79 25.12 18.97
N GLU A 198 -8.89 24.86 19.92
CA GLU A 198 -9.24 24.29 21.25
C GLU A 198 -9.87 25.31 22.21
N ALA A 199 -9.88 26.61 21.86
CA ALA A 199 -10.43 27.66 22.72
C ALA A 199 -11.89 28.06 22.38
N ALA A 200 -12.56 27.32 21.50
CA ALA A 200 -13.90 27.64 20.99
C ALA A 200 -14.99 26.58 21.27
N GLU A 201 -14.71 25.56 22.08
CA GLU A 201 -15.73 24.72 22.74
C GLU A 201 -15.84 25.07 24.23
#